data_AF-A0A0K1QSV3-F1
#
_entry.id   AF-A0A0K1QSV3-F1
#
_cell.length_a   1.000
_cell.length_b   1.000
_cell.length_c   1.000
_cell.angle_alpha   90.00
_cell.angle_beta   90.00
_cell.angle_gamma   90.00
#
_symmetry.space_group_name_H-M   'P 1'
#
loop_
_entity.id
_entity.type
_entity.pdbx_description
1 polymer ?
#
loop_
_entity_poly.entity_id
_entity_poly.type
_entity_poly.pdbx_seq_one_letter_code
_entity_poly.pdbx_strand_id
1 'polypeptide(L)'
;MLRESLAADLIVELPNAVRLQRLVQTLREYFNSGAVGLLRLDDDSLRPVATVGLVHEALGRRFVIAQHPRLAAIMASREPTWFEPDSRLPDPYDGLLDNHAGEPMPVHDCMGVSLYVEGRIWGAITLDALHAGTFDSRAREELKRCTLQIEAAVRVTRLEQENRSLRLSRSDIQDVRRPADEGEILGQSEVLHQLLNELDVLADSELPVLLLGETGVGKELFARRLHRLSRRSHKPLVQVNCAALPESLAESELFGHVKGAFSGATSDRAGRFDAANGGTLFLDEVGELPLAVQAKLLRTLQNGEIQRLGADKPLHVDVRIIAATNRHLPDSIRDGLFRADLYHRLSVYPVPIPPLRERGNDVLMLAGHFLELNRARLGLRGLRLSPAAERALLTYSWPGNVRELEHVISRAALKTLSRGTSRTLIMTLEPEILDLDSAMGGQGVVVESPLDETADAPFQPLGEAVDDYQRKKILQALSLSGDNWASAARILEIDPSNLHKLARRLRLK
;
A
#
# COMPACT_ATOMS: atom_id res chain seq x y z
N MET A 1 19.07 -29.67 17.65
CA MET A 1 19.02 -28.75 16.50
C MET A 1 17.93 -27.68 16.58
N LEU A 2 16.63 -27.96 16.36
CA LEU A 2 15.59 -26.90 16.43
C LEU A 2 15.57 -26.15 17.77
N ARG A 3 15.59 -26.89 18.90
CA ARG A 3 15.59 -26.29 20.24
C ARG A 3 16.82 -25.42 20.51
N GLU A 4 17.98 -25.84 20.03
CA GLU A 4 19.24 -25.11 20.23
C GLU A 4 19.29 -23.85 19.36
N SER A 5 18.84 -23.93 18.11
CA SER A 5 18.76 -22.78 17.20
C SER A 5 17.77 -21.74 17.69
N LEU A 6 16.56 -22.16 18.07
CA LEU A 6 15.56 -21.24 18.61
C LEU A 6 16.02 -20.61 19.92
N ALA A 7 16.62 -21.40 20.82
CA ALA A 7 17.16 -20.86 22.07
C ALA A 7 18.34 -19.90 21.83
N ALA A 8 19.19 -20.16 20.83
CA ALA A 8 20.28 -19.26 20.46
C ALA A 8 19.75 -17.90 19.94
N ASP A 9 18.69 -17.89 19.15
CA ASP A 9 18.09 -16.63 18.65
C ASP A 9 17.39 -15.81 19.76
N LEU A 10 17.05 -16.42 20.91
CA LEU A 10 16.50 -15.71 22.08
C LEU A 10 17.55 -14.93 22.87
N ILE A 11 18.82 -15.34 22.81
CA ILE A 11 19.91 -14.76 23.60
C ILE A 11 20.74 -13.73 22.81
N VAL A 12 20.46 -13.58 21.51
CA VAL A 12 21.14 -12.62 20.63
C VAL A 12 20.22 -11.42 20.36
N GLU A 13 20.81 -10.23 20.38
CA GLU A 13 20.13 -9.00 19.95
C GLU A 13 19.96 -9.03 18.43
N LEU A 14 18.74 -9.26 17.97
CA LEU A 14 18.37 -9.32 16.56
C LEU A 14 17.23 -8.33 16.30
N PRO A 15 17.17 -7.69 15.12
CA PRO A 15 15.97 -6.98 14.72
C PRO A 15 14.75 -7.89 14.79
N ASN A 16 13.63 -7.38 15.32
CA ASN A 16 12.43 -8.18 15.58
C ASN A 16 11.95 -8.99 14.36
N ALA A 17 11.90 -8.34 13.19
CA ALA A 17 11.52 -9.00 11.93
C ALA A 17 12.48 -10.15 11.57
N VAL A 18 13.78 -9.98 11.80
CA VAL A 18 14.79 -11.01 11.53
C VAL A 18 14.63 -12.20 12.47
N ARG A 19 14.35 -11.98 13.76
CA ARG A 19 14.13 -13.08 14.71
C ARG A 19 12.91 -13.92 14.33
N LEU A 20 11.78 -13.26 14.02
CA LEU A 20 10.56 -13.97 13.62
C LEU A 20 10.73 -14.67 12.26
N GLN A 21 11.49 -14.08 11.33
CA GLN A 21 11.79 -14.72 10.05
C GLN A 21 12.66 -15.97 10.20
N ARG A 22 13.70 -15.93 11.05
CA ARG A 22 14.52 -17.10 11.36
C ARG A 22 13.70 -18.21 12.02
N LEU A 23 12.82 -17.85 12.95
CA LEU A 23 11.91 -18.78 13.61
C LEU A 23 11.08 -19.56 12.59
N VAL A 24 10.41 -18.89 11.64
CA VAL A 24 9.61 -19.59 10.62
C VAL A 24 10.48 -20.41 9.67
N GLN A 25 11.69 -19.96 9.34
CA GLN A 25 12.63 -20.71 8.51
C GLN A 25 13.13 -22.00 9.20
N THR A 26 13.51 -21.93 10.47
CA THR A 26 13.92 -23.10 11.26
C THR A 26 12.79 -24.12 11.38
N LEU A 27 11.55 -23.66 11.54
CA LEU A 27 10.38 -24.54 11.59
C LEU A 27 10.11 -25.21 10.24
N ARG A 28 10.23 -24.47 9.13
CA ARG A 28 10.08 -25.02 7.78
C ARG A 28 11.05 -26.15 7.53
N GLU A 29 12.33 -25.95 7.84
CA GLU A 29 13.39 -26.95 7.67
C GLU A 29 13.18 -28.17 8.58
N TYR A 30 12.79 -27.96 9.84
CA TYR A 30 12.62 -29.05 10.80
C TYR A 30 11.40 -29.94 10.52
N PHE A 31 10.27 -29.33 10.14
CA PHE A 31 9.04 -30.05 9.84
C PHE A 31 8.91 -30.44 8.37
N ASN A 32 9.95 -30.20 7.55
CA ASN A 32 9.94 -30.41 6.11
C ASN A 32 8.71 -29.80 5.43
N SER A 33 8.32 -28.60 5.88
CA SER A 33 7.12 -27.93 5.41
C SER A 33 7.39 -27.19 4.09
N GLY A 34 6.38 -27.12 3.24
CA GLY A 34 6.40 -26.28 2.05
C GLY A 34 6.38 -24.81 2.42
N ALA A 35 5.50 -24.45 3.38
CA ALA A 35 5.35 -23.11 3.91
C ALA A 35 5.12 -23.09 5.43
N VAL A 36 5.52 -21.98 6.06
CA VAL A 36 5.22 -21.68 7.46
C VAL A 36 4.80 -20.22 7.57
N GLY A 37 3.69 -19.98 8.27
CA GLY A 37 3.16 -18.66 8.56
C GLY A 37 3.04 -18.42 10.06
N LEU A 38 3.66 -17.35 10.55
CA LEU A 38 3.42 -16.84 11.90
C LEU A 38 2.42 -15.69 11.80
N LEU A 39 1.27 -15.86 12.42
CA LEU A 39 0.13 -14.97 12.33
C LEU A 39 -0.15 -14.33 13.69
N ARG A 40 -0.29 -13.01 13.74
CA ARG A 40 -0.71 -12.27 14.94
C ARG A 40 -2.21 -11.99 14.87
N LEU A 41 -2.90 -12.15 15.99
CA LEU A 41 -4.30 -11.77 16.15
C LEU A 41 -4.42 -10.26 16.36
N ASP A 42 -5.08 -9.60 15.42
CA ASP A 42 -5.50 -8.21 15.49
C ASP A 42 -7.03 -8.17 15.40
N ASP A 43 -7.66 -7.96 16.56
CA ASP A 43 -9.11 -8.01 16.79
C ASP A 43 -9.73 -9.34 16.32
N ASP A 44 -10.44 -9.36 15.18
CA ASP A 44 -11.09 -10.54 14.60
C ASP A 44 -10.33 -11.13 13.40
N SER A 45 -9.14 -10.61 13.11
CA SER A 45 -8.33 -10.98 11.95
C SER A 45 -6.93 -11.48 12.33
N LEU A 46 -6.41 -12.41 11.54
CA LEU A 46 -5.04 -12.88 11.63
C LEU A 46 -4.18 -12.19 10.56
N ARG A 47 -3.12 -11.52 10.99
CA ARG A 47 -2.15 -10.89 10.10
C ARG A 47 -0.83 -11.65 10.09
N PRO A 48 -0.23 -11.93 8.94
CA PRO A 48 1.12 -12.48 8.90
C PRO A 48 2.15 -11.49 9.43
N VAL A 49 3.04 -11.96 10.31
CA VAL A 49 4.18 -11.18 10.82
C VAL A 49 5.52 -11.75 10.36
N ALA A 50 5.55 -13.04 9.99
CA ALA A 50 6.67 -13.69 9.32
C ALA A 50 6.14 -14.86 8.51
N THR A 51 6.69 -15.07 7.31
CA THR A 51 6.28 -16.14 6.41
C THR A 51 7.49 -16.69 5.66
N VAL A 52 7.48 -17.97 5.35
CA VAL A 52 8.48 -18.60 4.48
C VAL A 52 7.79 -19.63 3.58
N GLY A 53 8.20 -19.69 2.31
CA GLY A 53 7.57 -20.56 1.30
C GLY A 53 6.22 -20.06 0.79
N LEU A 54 5.86 -18.81 1.13
CA LEU A 54 4.67 -18.13 0.65
C LEU A 54 5.08 -16.93 -0.22
N VAL A 55 4.25 -16.63 -1.23
CA VAL A 55 4.39 -15.47 -2.11
C VAL A 55 4.46 -14.16 -1.31
N HIS A 56 5.18 -13.16 -1.83
CA HIS A 56 5.50 -11.92 -1.11
C HIS A 56 4.25 -11.15 -0.67
N GLU A 57 3.19 -11.18 -1.48
CA GLU A 57 1.90 -10.57 -1.15
C GLU A 57 1.24 -11.17 0.11
N ALA A 58 1.65 -12.36 0.58
CA ALA A 58 1.09 -12.98 1.77
C ALA A 58 1.25 -12.11 3.02
N LEU A 59 2.40 -11.42 3.20
CA LEU A 59 2.63 -10.52 4.34
C LEU A 59 1.63 -9.36 4.43
N GLY A 60 1.04 -8.99 3.29
CA GLY A 60 0.02 -7.95 3.19
C GLY A 60 -1.38 -8.37 3.61
N ARG A 61 -1.65 -9.67 3.68
CA ARG A 61 -3.01 -10.18 3.89
C ARG A 61 -3.52 -9.95 5.30
N ARG A 62 -4.85 -9.87 5.41
CA ARG A 62 -5.58 -9.85 6.68
C ARG A 62 -6.66 -10.92 6.61
N PHE A 63 -6.45 -12.02 7.33
CA PHE A 63 -7.34 -13.16 7.30
C PHE A 63 -8.41 -13.01 8.38
N VAL A 64 -9.59 -12.51 8.03
CA VAL A 64 -10.75 -12.44 8.95
C VAL A 64 -11.14 -13.85 9.36
N ILE A 65 -11.07 -14.17 10.66
CA ILE A 65 -11.17 -15.55 11.16
C ILE A 65 -12.48 -16.21 10.72
N ALA A 66 -13.59 -15.46 10.76
CA ALA A 66 -14.91 -15.95 10.35
C ALA A 66 -14.98 -16.38 8.86
N GLN A 67 -14.06 -15.90 8.02
CA GLN A 67 -14.02 -16.21 6.58
C GLN A 67 -13.04 -17.35 6.25
N HIS A 68 -12.28 -17.85 7.24
CA HIS A 68 -11.21 -18.82 7.06
C HIS A 68 -11.37 -20.00 8.03
N PRO A 69 -12.11 -21.07 7.64
CA PRO A 69 -12.49 -22.15 8.56
C PRO A 69 -11.31 -22.90 9.21
N ARG A 70 -10.21 -23.12 8.49
CA ARG A 70 -9.01 -23.78 9.06
C ARG A 70 -8.38 -22.91 10.14
N LEU A 71 -8.26 -21.60 9.90
CA LEU A 71 -7.75 -20.65 10.89
C LEU A 71 -8.69 -20.56 12.10
N ALA A 72 -10.01 -20.53 11.89
CA ALA A 72 -10.98 -20.56 12.99
C ALA A 72 -10.84 -21.81 13.86
N ALA A 73 -10.65 -22.98 13.26
CA ALA A 73 -10.43 -24.23 13.98
C ALA A 73 -9.13 -24.23 14.78
N ILE A 74 -8.02 -23.73 14.22
CA ILE A 74 -6.74 -23.57 14.93
C ILE A 74 -6.91 -22.62 16.13
N MET A 75 -7.59 -21.49 15.94
CA MET A 75 -7.80 -20.48 16.98
C MET A 75 -8.72 -20.95 18.10
N ALA A 76 -9.58 -21.93 17.84
CA ALA A 76 -10.49 -22.51 18.83
C ALA A 76 -9.82 -23.53 19.77
N SER A 77 -8.60 -23.98 19.48
CA SER A 77 -7.89 -25.01 20.25
C SER A 77 -6.51 -24.54 20.72
N ARG A 78 -6.12 -24.92 21.95
CA ARG A 78 -4.74 -24.77 22.44
C ARG A 78 -3.80 -25.90 21.98
N GLU A 79 -4.37 -26.99 21.50
CA GLU A 79 -3.59 -28.12 21.00
C GLU A 79 -3.38 -27.98 19.48
N PRO A 80 -2.27 -28.51 18.95
CA PRO A 80 -2.07 -28.58 17.51
C PRO A 80 -3.26 -29.21 16.80
N THR A 81 -3.80 -28.47 15.84
CA THR A 81 -4.90 -28.89 14.97
C THR A 81 -4.31 -29.32 13.65
N TRP A 82 -4.65 -30.53 13.19
CA TRP A 82 -4.21 -31.07 11.91
C TRP A 82 -5.41 -31.23 10.97
N PHE A 83 -5.20 -30.92 9.70
CA PHE A 83 -6.16 -31.07 8.63
C PHE A 83 -5.62 -32.11 7.64
N GLU A 84 -6.43 -33.14 7.39
CA GLU A 84 -6.10 -34.18 6.43
C GLU A 84 -5.90 -33.63 5.02
N PRO A 85 -5.05 -34.26 4.20
CA PRO A 85 -4.84 -33.90 2.79
C PRO A 85 -6.12 -33.68 1.98
N ASP A 86 -7.16 -34.48 2.25
CA ASP A 86 -8.46 -34.46 1.56
C ASP A 86 -9.50 -33.56 2.25
N SER A 87 -9.07 -32.74 3.20
CA SER A 87 -9.95 -31.85 3.94
C SER A 87 -10.70 -30.91 2.99
N ARG A 88 -12.03 -30.93 3.06
CA ARG A 88 -12.93 -30.08 2.28
C ARG A 88 -12.92 -28.62 2.72
N LEU A 89 -12.27 -28.30 3.84
CA LEU A 89 -12.17 -26.93 4.31
C LEU A 89 -11.19 -26.14 3.44
N PRO A 90 -11.58 -24.96 2.93
CA PRO A 90 -10.70 -24.10 2.15
C PRO A 90 -9.41 -23.78 2.92
N ASP A 91 -8.27 -23.86 2.24
CA ASP A 91 -6.98 -23.53 2.84
C ASP A 91 -6.72 -22.00 2.76
N PRO A 92 -6.27 -21.34 3.85
CA PRO A 92 -5.92 -19.92 3.81
C PRO A 92 -4.75 -19.60 2.88
N TYR A 93 -3.92 -20.59 2.54
CA TYR A 93 -2.77 -20.47 1.63
C TYR A 93 -3.01 -21.05 0.25
N ASP A 94 -4.26 -21.35 -0.11
CA ASP A 94 -4.64 -21.79 -1.46
C ASP A 94 -4.12 -20.79 -2.51
N GLY A 95 -3.09 -21.22 -3.25
CA GLY A 95 -2.44 -20.42 -4.28
C GLY A 95 -1.31 -19.50 -3.80
N LEU A 96 -0.98 -19.48 -2.52
CA LEU A 96 0.04 -18.59 -1.96
C LEU A 96 1.41 -19.25 -1.81
N LEU A 97 1.65 -20.44 -2.34
CA LEU A 97 2.92 -21.14 -2.21
C LEU A 97 3.91 -20.78 -3.32
N ASP A 98 5.16 -20.49 -2.94
CA ASP A 98 6.22 -20.06 -3.87
C ASP A 98 6.52 -21.10 -4.97
N ASN A 99 6.59 -22.39 -4.61
CA ASN A 99 7.03 -23.47 -5.51
C ASN A 99 5.92 -24.01 -6.44
N HIS A 100 4.67 -23.56 -6.25
CA HIS A 100 3.52 -23.94 -7.07
C HIS A 100 2.68 -22.70 -7.42
N ALA A 101 3.37 -21.59 -7.75
CA ALA A 101 2.76 -20.38 -8.26
C ALA A 101 2.07 -20.66 -9.61
N GLY A 102 0.79 -21.03 -9.57
CA GLY A 102 0.00 -21.36 -10.77
C GLY A 102 -1.01 -22.46 -10.55
N GLU A 103 -0.76 -23.41 -9.65
CA GLU A 103 -1.54 -24.63 -9.55
C GLU A 103 -2.19 -24.78 -8.15
N PRO A 104 -3.42 -25.34 -8.06
CA PRO A 104 -3.96 -25.77 -6.78
C PRO A 104 -3.02 -26.83 -6.21
N MET A 105 -2.81 -26.76 -4.90
CA MET A 105 -1.98 -27.73 -4.20
C MET A 105 -2.55 -29.14 -4.46
N PRO A 106 -1.74 -30.09 -4.95
CA PRO A 106 -2.22 -31.46 -5.15
C PRO A 106 -2.52 -32.18 -3.83
N VAL A 107 -2.02 -31.65 -2.70
CA VAL A 107 -2.19 -32.18 -1.34
C VAL A 107 -2.23 -31.03 -0.34
N HIS A 108 -3.24 -30.98 0.53
CA HIS A 108 -3.38 -29.98 1.61
C HIS A 108 -3.07 -30.56 3.01
N ASP A 109 -1.90 -31.16 3.19
CA ASP A 109 -1.47 -31.65 4.51
C ASP A 109 -1.04 -30.45 5.37
N CYS A 110 -1.93 -30.00 6.26
CA CYS A 110 -1.78 -28.74 6.98
C CYS A 110 -1.93 -28.96 8.50
N MET A 111 -1.12 -28.27 9.30
CA MET A 111 -1.31 -28.22 10.75
C MET A 111 -1.02 -26.83 11.30
N GLY A 112 -1.62 -26.51 12.45
CA GLY A 112 -1.34 -25.25 13.13
C GLY A 112 -1.69 -25.31 14.61
N VAL A 113 -1.21 -24.33 15.37
CA VAL A 113 -1.50 -24.20 16.79
C VAL A 113 -1.68 -22.74 17.16
N SER A 114 -2.65 -22.44 18.02
CA SER A 114 -2.82 -21.10 18.57
C SER A 114 -1.73 -20.82 19.61
N LEU A 115 -1.22 -19.60 19.60
CA LEU A 115 -0.12 -19.15 20.45
C LEU A 115 -0.64 -18.23 21.53
N TYR A 116 -0.14 -18.42 22.75
CA TYR A 116 -0.50 -17.63 23.92
C TYR A 116 0.71 -16.88 24.45
N VAL A 117 0.52 -15.60 24.75
CA VAL A 117 1.51 -14.78 25.45
C VAL A 117 0.81 -14.17 26.65
N GLU A 118 1.38 -14.39 27.84
CA GLU A 118 0.83 -13.87 29.10
C GLU A 118 -0.61 -14.34 29.37
N GLY A 119 -0.91 -15.58 28.98
CA GLY A 119 -2.21 -16.21 29.17
C GLY A 119 -3.31 -15.74 28.21
N ARG A 120 -3.02 -14.81 27.30
CA ARG A 120 -3.93 -14.33 26.25
C ARG A 120 -3.54 -14.90 24.90
N ILE A 121 -4.54 -15.14 24.06
CA ILE A 121 -4.30 -15.52 22.66
C ILE A 121 -3.54 -14.38 21.99
N TRP A 122 -2.37 -14.70 21.45
CA TRP A 122 -1.55 -13.76 20.68
C TRP A 122 -1.76 -13.93 19.18
N GLY A 123 -2.03 -15.14 18.71
CA GLY A 123 -2.13 -15.45 17.29
C GLY A 123 -2.06 -16.94 17.03
N ALA A 124 -1.52 -17.34 15.87
CA ALA A 124 -1.35 -18.72 15.48
C ALA A 124 -0.05 -18.93 14.70
N ILE A 125 0.42 -20.16 14.68
CA ILE A 125 1.39 -20.63 13.71
C ILE A 125 0.78 -21.73 12.86
N THR A 126 1.06 -21.69 11.57
CA THR A 126 0.54 -22.60 10.56
C THR A 126 1.67 -23.16 9.72
N LEU A 127 1.60 -24.45 9.42
CA LEU A 127 2.57 -25.18 8.61
C LEU A 127 1.80 -25.92 7.52
N ASP A 128 2.28 -25.82 6.30
CA ASP A 128 1.67 -26.44 5.14
C ASP A 128 2.72 -27.27 4.37
N ALA A 129 2.38 -28.52 4.03
CA ALA A 129 3.31 -29.45 3.39
C ALA A 129 2.88 -29.79 1.96
N LEU A 130 3.87 -29.82 1.06
CA LEU A 130 3.64 -30.12 -0.37
C LEU A 130 3.26 -31.59 -0.64
N HIS A 131 3.43 -32.48 0.35
CA HIS A 131 3.24 -33.93 0.20
C HIS A 131 2.35 -34.49 1.32
N ALA A 132 1.51 -35.46 0.97
CA ALA A 132 0.58 -36.09 1.90
C ALA A 132 1.34 -36.89 2.98
N GLY A 133 0.91 -36.79 4.23
CA GLY A 133 1.46 -37.58 5.34
C GLY A 133 2.79 -37.04 5.88
N THR A 134 3.14 -35.80 5.55
CA THR A 134 4.28 -35.10 6.14
C THR A 134 4.03 -34.82 7.63
N PHE A 135 2.79 -34.51 8.01
CA PHE A 135 2.43 -34.20 9.39
C PHE A 135 1.82 -35.41 10.11
N ASP A 136 2.66 -36.42 10.31
CA ASP A 136 2.34 -37.61 11.09
C ASP A 136 2.14 -37.31 12.60
N SER A 137 1.81 -38.34 13.37
CA SER A 137 1.59 -38.20 14.82
C SER A 137 2.80 -37.64 15.56
N ARG A 138 4.03 -37.96 15.10
CA ARG A 138 5.27 -37.47 15.71
C ARG A 138 5.46 -35.99 15.44
N ALA A 139 5.22 -35.52 14.21
CA ALA A 139 5.28 -34.11 13.86
C ALA A 139 4.32 -33.27 14.71
N ARG A 140 3.09 -33.76 14.94
CA ARG A 140 2.09 -33.08 15.79
C ARG A 140 2.53 -32.99 17.25
N GLU A 141 3.12 -34.06 17.78
CA GLU A 141 3.64 -34.06 19.14
C GLU A 141 4.86 -33.13 19.29
N GLU A 142 5.75 -33.10 18.30
CA GLU A 142 6.88 -32.16 18.29
C GLU A 142 6.42 -30.71 18.17
N LEU A 143 5.40 -30.41 17.36
CA LEU A 143 4.79 -29.07 17.31
C LEU A 143 4.24 -28.67 18.68
N LYS A 144 3.52 -29.59 19.36
CA LYS A 144 3.04 -29.37 20.74
C LYS A 144 4.20 -29.07 21.69
N ARG A 145 5.31 -29.80 21.59
CA ARG A 145 6.50 -29.63 22.44
C ARG A 145 7.23 -28.30 22.19
N CYS A 146 7.32 -27.85 20.94
CA CYS A 146 8.01 -26.61 20.60
C CYS A 146 7.12 -25.36 20.69
N THR A 147 5.80 -25.51 20.84
CA THR A 147 4.84 -24.39 20.98
C THR A 147 5.28 -23.39 22.06
N LEU A 148 5.69 -23.87 23.23
CA LEU A 148 6.18 -22.99 24.32
C LEU A 148 7.45 -22.21 23.94
N GLN A 149 8.31 -22.77 23.09
CA GLN A 149 9.52 -22.08 22.62
C GLN A 149 9.17 -21.01 21.58
N ILE A 150 8.19 -21.30 20.72
CA ILE A 150 7.63 -20.33 19.77
C ILE A 150 6.99 -19.16 20.53
N GLU A 151 6.16 -19.45 21.54
CA GLU A 151 5.56 -18.44 22.42
C GLU A 151 6.62 -17.61 23.16
N ALA A 152 7.69 -18.26 23.64
CA ALA A 152 8.82 -17.56 24.26
C ALA A 152 9.52 -16.62 23.27
N ALA A 153 9.76 -17.04 22.02
CA ALA A 153 10.35 -16.20 20.98
C ALA A 153 9.49 -14.99 20.62
N VAL A 154 8.18 -15.20 20.50
CA VAL A 154 7.21 -14.13 20.29
C VAL A 154 7.24 -13.16 21.48
N ARG A 155 7.21 -13.67 22.72
CA ARG A 155 7.23 -12.85 23.93
C ARG A 155 8.51 -12.03 24.07
N VAL A 156 9.69 -12.63 23.85
CA VAL A 156 10.97 -11.92 23.89
C VAL A 156 11.01 -10.81 22.84
N THR A 157 10.58 -11.10 21.61
CA THR A 157 10.49 -10.10 20.54
C THR A 157 9.59 -8.92 20.92
N ARG A 158 8.42 -9.21 21.52
CA ARG A 158 7.50 -8.18 22.00
C ARG A 158 8.12 -7.34 23.12
N LEU A 159 8.73 -7.98 24.12
CA LEU A 159 9.34 -7.28 25.25
C LEU A 159 10.53 -6.42 24.82
N GLU A 160 11.34 -6.86 23.87
CA GLU A 160 12.42 -6.04 23.31
C GLU A 160 11.88 -4.85 22.50
N GLN A 161 10.79 -5.04 21.76
CA GLN A 161 10.11 -3.94 21.07
C GLN A 161 9.62 -2.90 22.07
N GLU A 162 8.91 -3.34 23.12
CA GLU A 162 8.42 -2.48 24.19
C GLU A 162 9.58 -1.81 24.94
N ASN A 163 10.68 -2.51 25.21
CA ASN A 163 11.85 -1.92 25.88
C ASN A 163 12.54 -0.89 24.98
N ARG A 164 12.68 -1.16 23.68
CA ARG A 164 13.23 -0.20 22.71
C ARG A 164 12.33 1.03 22.62
N SER A 165 11.01 0.86 22.54
CA SER A 165 10.08 2.00 22.54
C SER A 165 10.15 2.76 23.86
N LEU A 166 10.18 2.08 25.02
CA LEU A 166 10.30 2.74 26.33
C LEU A 166 11.63 3.47 26.53
N ARG A 167 12.74 2.97 25.96
CA ARG A 167 14.04 3.66 25.97
C ARG A 167 14.03 4.93 25.12
N LEU A 168 13.25 4.93 24.03
CA LEU A 168 13.04 6.09 23.18
C LEU A 168 12.01 7.07 23.77
N SER A 169 11.01 6.56 24.49
CA SER A 169 9.85 7.29 25.02
C SER A 169 9.94 7.54 26.52
N ARG A 170 11.11 7.91 27.06
CA ARG A 170 11.28 8.35 28.46
C ARG A 170 10.68 9.75 28.73
N SER A 171 9.45 9.95 28.26
CA SER A 171 8.44 10.93 28.71
C SER A 171 7.06 10.25 28.60
N ASP A 172 6.69 9.55 29.67
CA ASP A 172 5.35 9.19 30.17
C ASP A 172 4.25 8.58 29.25
N ILE A 173 4.28 7.24 29.17
CA ILE A 173 3.24 6.18 29.35
C ILE A 173 1.74 6.59 29.38
N GLN A 174 0.90 6.01 28.48
CA GLN A 174 -0.07 4.93 28.79
C GLN A 174 -0.93 4.46 27.58
N ASP A 175 -1.03 3.13 27.49
CA ASP A 175 -1.89 2.31 26.62
C ASP A 175 -3.35 2.79 26.54
N VAL A 176 -3.86 2.93 25.32
CA VAL A 176 -5.28 2.71 25.02
C VAL A 176 -5.41 1.97 23.68
N ARG A 177 -5.57 0.63 23.77
CA ARG A 177 -6.20 -0.16 22.70
C ARG A 177 -7.66 0.28 22.56
N ARG A 178 -8.00 0.84 21.40
CA ARG A 178 -9.34 1.14 20.88
C ARG A 178 -9.35 0.79 19.38
N PRO A 179 -10.53 0.42 18.82
CA PRO A 179 -10.67 -0.62 17.80
C PRO A 179 -9.87 -0.33 16.52
N ALA A 180 -9.29 -1.38 15.93
CA ALA A 180 -8.79 -1.35 14.58
C ALA A 180 -10.00 -1.44 13.63
N ASP A 181 -10.69 -0.33 13.44
CA ASP A 181 -11.57 -0.18 12.30
C ASP A 181 -11.30 1.19 11.67
N GLU A 182 -11.03 1.17 10.36
CA GLU A 182 -10.56 2.25 9.49
C GLU A 182 -9.04 2.59 9.51
N GLY A 183 -8.29 1.81 8.73
CA GLY A 183 -7.10 2.30 8.03
C GLY A 183 -5.75 2.09 8.75
N GLU A 184 -5.22 0.88 8.73
CA GLU A 184 -3.82 0.61 9.12
C GLU A 184 -2.87 1.09 8.01
N ILE A 185 -1.79 1.76 8.39
CA ILE A 185 -0.70 2.09 7.47
C ILE A 185 0.12 0.80 7.26
N LEU A 186 0.11 0.27 6.04
CA LEU A 186 0.82 -0.95 5.67
C LEU A 186 2.15 -0.64 4.97
N GLY A 187 3.21 -1.32 5.43
CA GLY A 187 4.54 -1.28 4.85
C GLY A 187 5.61 -1.64 5.86
N GLN A 188 6.77 -2.05 5.36
CA GLN A 188 7.97 -2.40 6.10
C GLN A 188 9.22 -1.67 5.57
N SER A 189 9.05 -0.75 4.61
CA SER A 189 10.17 0.06 4.14
C SER A 189 10.77 0.91 5.25
N GLU A 190 12.09 1.05 5.22
CA GLU A 190 12.83 1.85 6.20
C GLU A 190 12.36 3.31 6.22
N VAL A 191 12.07 3.87 5.03
CA VAL A 191 11.56 5.24 4.89
C VAL A 191 10.20 5.40 5.61
N LEU A 192 9.30 4.41 5.46
CA LEU A 192 8.02 4.44 6.16
C LEU A 192 8.21 4.25 7.66
N HIS A 193 9.11 3.37 8.10
CA HIS A 193 9.41 3.17 9.52
C HIS A 193 9.95 4.44 10.19
N GLN A 194 10.86 5.15 9.54
CA GLN A 194 11.40 6.42 10.03
C GLN A 194 10.30 7.47 10.16
N LEU A 195 9.46 7.61 9.13
CA LEU A 195 8.30 8.49 9.15
C LEU A 195 7.33 8.15 10.28
N LEU A 196 7.02 6.87 10.50
CA LEU A 196 6.13 6.45 11.58
C LEU A 196 6.71 6.78 12.96
N ASN A 197 8.01 6.58 13.17
CA ASN A 197 8.68 6.95 14.42
C ASN A 197 8.65 8.47 14.67
N GLU A 198 8.85 9.26 13.62
CA GLU A 198 8.74 10.72 13.67
C GLU A 198 7.32 11.16 14.04
N LEU A 199 6.30 10.57 13.40
CA LEU A 199 4.90 10.85 13.72
C LEU A 199 4.51 10.47 15.14
N ASP A 200 5.11 9.41 15.70
CA ASP A 200 4.85 8.98 17.06
C ASP A 200 5.37 10.04 18.07
N VAL A 201 6.53 10.65 17.81
CA VAL A 201 7.05 11.77 18.61
C VAL A 201 6.17 13.03 18.46
N LEU A 202 5.69 13.31 17.25
CA LEU A 202 4.82 14.46 16.98
C LEU A 202 3.42 14.31 17.55
N ALA A 203 2.95 13.09 17.80
CA ALA A 203 1.62 12.84 18.33
C ALA A 203 1.41 13.50 19.70
N ASP A 204 2.45 13.56 20.54
CA ASP A 204 2.43 14.19 21.88
C ASP A 204 2.48 15.72 21.86
N SER A 205 2.78 16.31 20.71
CA SER A 205 2.86 17.75 20.52
C SER A 205 1.51 18.37 20.15
N GLU A 206 1.27 19.61 20.58
CA GLU A 206 0.08 20.41 20.18
C GLU A 206 0.35 21.25 18.92
N LEU A 207 1.56 21.16 18.34
CA LEU A 207 1.93 21.95 17.16
C LEU A 207 1.10 21.56 15.92
N PRO A 208 0.81 22.53 15.03
CA PRO A 208 0.27 22.25 13.71
C PRO A 208 1.22 21.36 12.91
N VAL A 209 0.67 20.32 12.29
CA VAL A 209 1.43 19.39 11.41
C VAL A 209 0.94 19.56 9.98
N LEU A 210 1.87 19.71 9.03
CA LEU A 210 1.58 19.80 7.61
C LEU A 210 2.07 18.54 6.89
N LEU A 211 1.14 17.68 6.49
CA LEU A 211 1.41 16.48 5.70
C LEU A 211 1.56 16.84 4.22
N LEU A 212 2.75 16.64 3.68
CA LEU A 212 3.08 16.90 2.28
C LEU A 212 3.13 15.56 1.54
N GLY A 213 2.53 15.46 0.36
CA GLY A 213 2.67 14.25 -0.45
C GLY A 213 1.67 14.17 -1.59
N GLU A 214 2.07 13.41 -2.62
CA GLU A 214 1.28 13.21 -3.84
C GLU A 214 -0.14 12.71 -3.55
N THR A 215 -1.04 12.90 -4.51
CA THR A 215 -2.39 12.34 -4.42
C THR A 215 -2.31 10.81 -4.31
N GLY A 216 -3.12 10.23 -3.42
CA GLY A 216 -3.24 8.77 -3.30
C GLY A 216 -2.18 8.09 -2.44
N VAL A 217 -1.26 8.80 -1.78
CA VAL A 217 -0.28 8.21 -0.83
C VAL A 217 -0.89 7.80 0.52
N GLY A 218 -2.15 8.17 0.78
CA GLY A 218 -2.87 7.85 2.02
C GLY A 218 -2.69 8.87 3.15
N LYS A 219 -2.55 10.17 2.85
CA LYS A 219 -2.33 11.25 3.85
C LYS A 219 -3.30 11.21 5.04
N GLU A 220 -4.56 10.86 4.77
CA GLU A 220 -5.61 10.71 5.78
C GLU A 220 -5.27 9.67 6.86
N LEU A 221 -4.62 8.56 6.50
CA LEU A 221 -4.22 7.52 7.45
C LEU A 221 -3.15 8.03 8.43
N PHE A 222 -2.22 8.86 7.94
CA PHE A 222 -1.20 9.49 8.78
C PHE A 222 -1.81 10.53 9.73
N ALA A 223 -2.80 11.31 9.26
CA ALA A 223 -3.55 12.24 10.11
C ALA A 223 -4.34 11.52 11.21
N ARG A 224 -5.03 10.42 10.86
CA ARG A 224 -5.73 9.56 11.82
C ARG A 224 -4.77 8.95 12.84
N ARG A 225 -3.58 8.49 12.41
CA ARG A 225 -2.53 7.99 13.31
C ARG A 225 -2.10 9.05 14.32
N LEU A 226 -1.75 10.25 13.85
CA LEU A 226 -1.35 11.37 14.70
C LEU A 226 -2.40 11.67 15.78
N HIS A 227 -3.67 11.77 15.39
CA HIS A 227 -4.75 12.01 16.33
C HIS A 227 -4.88 10.87 17.36
N ARG A 228 -4.89 9.61 16.89
CA ARG A 228 -5.04 8.42 17.74
C ARG A 228 -3.94 8.29 18.79
N LEU A 229 -2.71 8.68 18.46
CA LEU A 229 -1.57 8.61 19.38
C LEU A 229 -1.42 9.86 20.24
N SER A 230 -2.23 10.90 20.00
CA SER A 230 -2.14 12.16 20.74
C SER A 230 -2.87 12.13 22.08
N ARG A 231 -2.60 13.17 22.89
CA ARG A 231 -3.36 13.50 24.11
C ARG A 231 -4.86 13.73 23.86
N ARG A 232 -5.24 14.03 22.60
CA ARG A 232 -6.62 14.27 22.17
C ARG A 232 -7.28 13.03 21.54
N SER A 233 -6.71 11.84 21.66
CA SER A 233 -7.22 10.58 21.06
C SER A 233 -8.64 10.19 21.45
N HIS A 234 -9.16 10.70 22.57
CA HIS A 234 -10.52 10.48 23.06
C HIS A 234 -11.48 11.63 22.71
N LYS A 235 -11.00 12.64 21.98
CA LYS A 235 -11.73 13.84 21.55
C LYS A 235 -12.10 13.69 20.06
N PRO A 236 -12.99 14.52 19.51
CA PRO A 236 -13.37 14.39 18.10
C PRO A 236 -12.18 14.66 17.15
N LEU A 237 -12.07 13.84 16.11
CA LEU A 237 -11.32 14.13 14.89
C LEU A 237 -12.32 14.58 13.81
N VAL A 238 -12.37 15.87 13.54
CA VAL A 238 -13.20 16.43 12.47
C VAL A 238 -12.38 16.51 11.20
N GLN A 239 -12.85 15.89 10.12
CA GLN A 239 -12.16 15.90 8.84
C GLN A 239 -12.90 16.77 7.84
N VAL A 240 -12.15 17.54 7.06
CA VAL A 240 -12.67 18.42 6.02
C VAL A 240 -11.79 18.30 4.79
N ASN A 241 -12.39 17.87 3.67
CA ASN A 241 -11.74 17.94 2.37
C ASN A 241 -12.02 19.31 1.75
N CYS A 242 -11.01 20.18 1.73
CA CYS A 242 -11.12 21.55 1.23
C CYS A 242 -11.41 21.60 -0.27
N ALA A 243 -10.93 20.62 -1.05
CA ALA A 243 -11.19 20.54 -2.49
C ALA A 243 -12.66 20.23 -2.83
N ALA A 244 -13.39 19.59 -1.90
CA ALA A 244 -14.79 19.23 -2.09
C ALA A 244 -15.77 20.35 -1.68
N LEU A 245 -15.30 21.43 -1.06
CA LEU A 245 -16.14 22.53 -0.61
C LEU A 245 -16.40 23.51 -1.76
N PRO A 246 -17.67 23.81 -2.09
CA PRO A 246 -17.98 24.93 -2.97
C PRO A 246 -17.41 26.23 -2.39
N GLU A 247 -16.75 27.05 -3.21
CA GLU A 247 -16.12 28.30 -2.77
C GLU A 247 -17.08 29.20 -1.97
N SER A 248 -18.33 29.29 -2.41
CA SER A 248 -19.38 30.09 -1.75
C SER A 248 -19.82 29.55 -0.38
N LEU A 249 -19.57 28.28 -0.08
CA LEU A 249 -19.97 27.61 1.15
C LEU A 249 -18.80 27.26 2.07
N ALA A 250 -17.56 27.34 1.58
CA ALA A 250 -16.37 26.95 2.32
C ALA A 250 -16.26 27.70 3.67
N GLU A 251 -16.54 29.00 3.67
CA GLU A 251 -16.52 29.83 4.87
C GLU A 251 -17.62 29.40 5.88
N SER A 252 -18.82 29.12 5.38
CA SER A 252 -19.99 28.72 6.17
C SER A 252 -19.82 27.34 6.80
N GLU A 253 -19.25 26.39 6.06
CA GLU A 253 -18.96 25.06 6.57
C GLU A 253 -17.85 25.11 7.64
N LEU A 254 -16.74 25.83 7.39
CA LEU A 254 -15.61 25.87 8.33
C LEU A 254 -15.94 26.66 9.61
N PHE A 255 -16.50 27.87 9.50
CA PHE A 255 -16.66 28.78 10.62
C PHE A 255 -18.10 28.84 11.17
N GLY A 256 -19.09 28.36 10.41
CA GLY A 256 -20.50 28.45 10.76
C GLY A 256 -21.14 29.78 10.36
N HIS A 257 -22.46 29.84 10.47
CA HIS A 257 -23.25 31.04 10.13
C HIS A 257 -24.42 31.23 11.10
N VAL A 258 -24.88 32.48 11.20
CA VAL A 258 -26.19 32.79 11.83
C VAL A 258 -27.28 32.90 10.77
N LYS A 259 -28.53 32.76 11.20
CA LYS A 259 -29.70 32.95 10.36
C LYS A 259 -29.65 34.30 9.65
N GLY A 260 -29.86 34.30 8.34
CA GLY A 260 -29.85 35.50 7.50
C GLY A 260 -28.47 35.98 7.04
N ALA A 261 -27.39 35.25 7.33
CA ALA A 261 -26.04 35.62 6.89
C ALA A 261 -25.84 35.64 5.36
N PHE A 262 -26.60 34.83 4.62
CA PHE A 262 -26.63 34.81 3.16
C PHE A 262 -27.98 34.24 2.66
N SER A 263 -28.26 34.38 1.36
CA SER A 263 -29.45 33.83 0.71
C SER A 263 -29.48 32.29 0.85
N GLY A 264 -30.35 31.77 1.72
CA GLY A 264 -30.45 30.34 2.05
C GLY A 264 -30.13 29.98 3.50
N ALA A 265 -29.57 30.92 4.29
CA ALA A 265 -29.30 30.75 5.72
C ALA A 265 -30.60 30.81 6.56
N THR A 266 -31.38 29.72 6.52
CA THR A 266 -32.70 29.62 7.18
C THR A 266 -32.60 29.42 8.69
N SER A 267 -31.48 28.89 9.19
CA SER A 267 -31.18 28.67 10.61
C SER A 267 -29.71 28.93 10.92
N ASP A 268 -29.38 29.05 12.19
CA ASP A 268 -27.99 29.06 12.65
C ASP A 268 -27.35 27.67 12.44
N ARG A 269 -26.07 27.64 12.07
CA ARG A 269 -25.30 26.40 11.90
C ARG A 269 -23.89 26.56 12.48
N ALA A 270 -23.51 25.61 13.33
CA ALA A 270 -22.15 25.50 13.84
C ALA A 270 -21.19 25.06 12.72
N GLY A 271 -19.98 25.63 12.71
CA GLY A 271 -18.92 25.27 11.76
C GLY A 271 -18.09 24.07 12.21
N ARG A 272 -17.19 23.62 11.33
CA ARG A 272 -16.26 22.51 11.61
C ARG A 272 -15.29 22.82 12.75
N PHE A 273 -14.86 24.08 12.90
CA PHE A 273 -14.04 24.48 14.05
C PHE A 273 -14.75 24.33 15.38
N ASP A 274 -16.05 24.63 15.43
CA ASP A 274 -16.87 24.49 16.62
C ASP A 274 -17.05 23.00 16.98
N ALA A 275 -17.34 22.17 15.97
CA ALA A 275 -17.41 20.71 16.13
C ALA A 275 -16.09 20.06 16.57
N ALA A 276 -14.95 20.67 16.22
CA ALA A 276 -13.62 20.20 16.57
C ALA A 276 -13.09 20.76 17.91
N ASN A 277 -13.87 21.59 18.61
CA ASN A 277 -13.43 22.25 19.82
C ASN A 277 -13.00 21.24 20.91
N GLY A 278 -11.80 21.43 21.46
CA GLY A 278 -11.12 20.51 22.37
C GLY A 278 -10.55 19.25 21.71
N GLY A 279 -10.64 19.12 20.38
CA GLY A 279 -10.23 17.97 19.59
C GLY A 279 -9.22 18.32 18.51
N THR A 280 -9.32 17.64 17.36
CA THR A 280 -8.42 17.81 16.21
C THR A 280 -9.23 18.09 14.95
N LEU A 281 -8.80 19.07 14.16
CA LEU A 281 -9.36 19.36 12.83
C LEU A 281 -8.31 18.98 11.78
N PHE A 282 -8.68 18.05 10.91
CA PHE A 282 -7.90 17.63 9.74
C PHE A 282 -8.40 18.35 8.49
N LEU A 283 -7.54 19.17 7.89
CA LEU A 283 -7.79 19.93 6.66
C LEU A 283 -7.06 19.26 5.50
N ASP A 284 -7.77 18.46 4.71
CA ASP A 284 -7.20 17.82 3.52
C ASP A 284 -7.27 18.76 2.31
N GLU A 285 -6.23 18.71 1.48
CA GLU A 285 -6.01 19.60 0.34
C GLU A 285 -6.16 21.10 0.68
N VAL A 286 -5.48 21.55 1.75
CA VAL A 286 -5.52 22.94 2.25
C VAL A 286 -5.10 23.99 1.20
N GLY A 287 -4.31 23.58 0.20
CA GLY A 287 -3.91 24.43 -0.93
C GLY A 287 -5.05 24.82 -1.88
N GLU A 288 -6.23 24.19 -1.76
CA GLU A 288 -7.43 24.51 -2.53
C GLU A 288 -8.32 25.57 -1.87
N LEU A 289 -7.98 26.04 -0.66
CA LEU A 289 -8.80 27.00 0.06
C LEU A 289 -8.82 28.38 -0.64
N PRO A 290 -9.98 29.04 -0.76
CA PRO A 290 -10.06 30.42 -1.26
C PRO A 290 -9.30 31.41 -0.36
N LEU A 291 -8.71 32.46 -0.94
CA LEU A 291 -7.91 33.46 -0.20
C LEU A 291 -8.66 34.12 0.98
N ALA A 292 -9.97 34.35 0.83
CA ALA A 292 -10.81 34.91 1.89
C ALA A 292 -10.90 33.96 3.11
N VAL A 293 -11.02 32.66 2.85
CA VAL A 293 -11.05 31.62 3.88
C VAL A 293 -9.67 31.45 4.51
N GLN A 294 -8.59 31.53 3.73
CA GLN A 294 -7.21 31.50 4.23
C GLN A 294 -6.95 32.62 5.25
N ALA A 295 -7.45 33.83 5.01
CA ALA A 295 -7.30 34.95 5.95
C ALA A 295 -8.03 34.70 7.29
N LYS A 296 -9.20 34.07 7.27
CA LYS A 296 -9.92 33.70 8.50
C LYS A 296 -9.25 32.54 9.22
N LEU A 297 -8.78 31.53 8.49
CA LEU A 297 -8.04 30.40 9.04
C LEU A 297 -6.78 30.87 9.77
N LEU A 298 -6.06 31.84 9.20
CA LEU A 298 -4.91 32.46 9.85
C LEU A 298 -5.26 33.07 11.20
N ARG A 299 -6.38 33.82 11.29
CA ARG A 299 -6.83 34.42 12.57
C ARG A 299 -7.15 33.35 13.60
N THR A 300 -7.79 32.26 13.18
CA THR A 300 -8.10 31.13 14.06
C THR A 300 -6.85 30.45 14.58
N LEU A 301 -5.84 30.24 13.72
CA LEU A 301 -4.55 29.67 14.12
C LEU A 301 -3.74 30.58 15.06
N GLN A 302 -3.88 31.91 14.93
CA GLN A 302 -3.13 32.88 15.73
C GLN A 302 -3.77 33.14 17.10
N ASN A 303 -5.10 33.31 17.13
CA ASN A 303 -5.81 33.80 18.31
C ASN A 303 -6.67 32.73 18.99
N GLY A 304 -6.88 31.57 18.34
CA GLY A 304 -7.88 30.59 18.80
C GLY A 304 -9.32 31.10 18.65
N GLU A 305 -9.56 32.08 17.78
CA GLU A 305 -10.86 32.72 17.60
C GLU A 305 -11.49 32.38 16.24
N ILE A 306 -12.78 32.05 16.25
CA ILE A 306 -13.61 31.96 15.05
C ILE A 306 -14.73 32.99 15.09
N GLN A 307 -15.10 33.50 13.92
CA GLN A 307 -16.24 34.41 13.77
C GLN A 307 -17.20 33.80 12.75
N ARG A 308 -18.42 33.48 13.21
CA ARG A 308 -19.50 32.99 12.34
C ARG A 308 -19.88 34.06 11.33
N LEU A 309 -20.25 33.65 10.12
CA LEU A 309 -20.79 34.56 9.12
C LEU A 309 -22.06 35.24 9.65
N GLY A 310 -22.12 36.57 9.51
CA GLY A 310 -23.23 37.39 9.98
C GLY A 310 -23.24 37.67 11.49
N ALA A 311 -22.24 37.21 12.25
CA ALA A 311 -22.11 37.48 13.67
C ALA A 311 -20.89 38.38 13.96
N ASP A 312 -21.05 39.38 14.83
CA ASP A 312 -19.95 40.26 15.25
C ASP A 312 -19.12 39.69 16.40
N LYS A 313 -19.68 38.75 17.16
CA LYS A 313 -19.04 38.19 18.35
C LYS A 313 -18.09 37.04 17.99
N PRO A 314 -16.78 37.14 18.31
CA PRO A 314 -15.86 36.01 18.16
C PRO A 314 -16.14 34.93 19.22
N LEU A 315 -15.84 33.70 18.86
CA LEU A 315 -15.90 32.51 19.72
C LEU A 315 -14.50 31.94 19.87
N HIS A 316 -14.08 31.64 21.09
CA HIS A 316 -12.82 30.95 21.34
C HIS A 316 -12.99 29.44 21.14
N VAL A 317 -12.03 28.83 20.44
CA VAL A 317 -11.94 27.38 20.21
C VAL A 317 -10.50 26.91 20.45
N ASP A 318 -10.36 25.74 21.06
CA ASP A 318 -9.08 25.06 21.23
C ASP A 318 -9.03 23.85 20.27
N VAL A 319 -8.35 24.00 19.14
CA VAL A 319 -8.33 22.98 18.08
C VAL A 319 -6.90 22.73 17.63
N ARG A 320 -6.46 21.47 17.71
CA ARG A 320 -5.20 21.04 17.08
C ARG A 320 -5.43 20.89 15.58
N ILE A 321 -4.53 21.44 14.79
CA ILE A 321 -4.64 21.44 13.33
C ILE A 321 -3.67 20.44 12.71
N ILE A 322 -4.21 19.56 11.87
CA ILE A 322 -3.43 18.74 10.95
C ILE A 322 -3.86 19.17 9.56
N ALA A 323 -2.94 19.62 8.73
CA ALA A 323 -3.22 20.00 7.35
C ALA A 323 -2.54 19.04 6.38
N ALA A 324 -3.11 18.82 5.22
CA ALA A 324 -2.52 18.03 4.16
C ALA A 324 -2.66 18.74 2.80
N THR A 325 -1.69 18.50 1.90
CA THR A 325 -1.71 19.05 0.55
C THR A 325 -0.88 18.18 -0.39
N ASN A 326 -1.35 18.02 -1.62
CA ASN A 326 -0.55 17.51 -2.74
C ASN A 326 0.20 18.61 -3.53
N ARG A 327 -0.17 19.88 -3.34
CA ARG A 327 0.42 21.02 -4.03
C ARG A 327 1.72 21.45 -3.38
N HIS A 328 2.64 21.95 -4.20
CA HIS A 328 3.81 22.67 -3.74
C HIS A 328 3.42 24.10 -3.33
N LEU A 329 3.07 24.28 -2.05
CA LEU A 329 2.59 25.56 -1.53
C LEU A 329 3.52 26.76 -1.82
N PRO A 330 4.86 26.64 -1.83
CA PRO A 330 5.73 27.75 -2.23
C PRO A 330 5.45 28.30 -3.63
N ASP A 331 5.10 27.45 -4.60
CA ASP A 331 4.71 27.92 -5.94
C ASP A 331 3.35 28.63 -5.90
N SER A 332 2.38 28.08 -5.13
CA SER A 332 1.07 28.74 -4.95
C SER A 332 1.18 30.11 -4.27
N ILE A 333 2.20 30.33 -3.42
CA ILE A 333 2.50 31.64 -2.84
C ILE A 333 3.02 32.60 -3.92
N ARG A 334 3.96 32.15 -4.77
CA ARG A 334 4.50 32.95 -5.88
C ARG A 334 3.40 33.38 -6.85
N ASP A 335 2.43 32.49 -7.09
CA ASP A 335 1.32 32.72 -8.01
C ASP A 335 0.16 33.51 -7.37
N GLY A 336 0.28 33.90 -6.09
CA GLY A 336 -0.74 34.68 -5.36
C GLY A 336 -2.00 33.89 -4.98
N LEU A 337 -1.97 32.57 -5.10
CA LEU A 337 -3.07 31.66 -4.78
C LEU A 337 -3.06 31.20 -3.31
N PHE A 338 -1.93 31.36 -2.62
CA PHE A 338 -1.78 31.00 -1.22
C PHE A 338 -1.05 32.08 -0.42
N ARG A 339 -1.49 32.34 0.81
CA ARG A 339 -0.86 33.36 1.65
C ARG A 339 0.38 32.84 2.35
N ALA A 340 1.47 33.60 2.26
CA ALA A 340 2.74 33.25 2.91
C ALA A 340 2.63 33.18 4.45
N ASP A 341 1.88 34.09 5.07
CA ASP A 341 1.68 34.13 6.52
C ASP A 341 0.96 32.88 7.05
N LEU A 342 -0.04 32.38 6.33
CA LEU A 342 -0.72 31.13 6.62
C LEU A 342 0.20 29.92 6.43
N TYR A 343 1.01 29.90 5.37
CA TYR A 343 1.98 28.83 5.15
C TYR A 343 2.93 28.68 6.33
N HIS A 344 3.49 29.78 6.84
CA HIS A 344 4.38 29.74 8.00
C HIS A 344 3.71 29.26 9.29
N ARG A 345 2.38 29.41 9.43
CA ARG A 345 1.62 28.91 10.58
C ARG A 345 1.17 27.46 10.46
N LEU A 346 0.97 26.97 9.24
CA LEU A 346 0.65 25.56 8.99
C LEU A 346 1.91 24.69 8.93
N SER A 347 2.97 25.19 8.30
CA SER A 347 4.25 24.51 8.11
C SER A 347 5.17 24.63 9.34
N VAL A 348 4.59 24.60 10.55
CA VAL A 348 5.39 24.55 11.80
C VAL A 348 6.18 23.26 11.86
N TYR A 349 5.54 22.14 11.48
CA TYR A 349 6.21 20.88 11.27
C TYR A 349 5.76 20.23 9.94
N PRO A 350 6.53 20.40 8.85
CA PRO A 350 6.24 19.74 7.59
C PRO A 350 6.69 18.28 7.61
N VAL A 351 5.81 17.37 7.20
CA VAL A 351 6.07 15.92 7.14
C VAL A 351 5.88 15.43 5.70
N PRO A 352 6.98 15.14 4.97
CA PRO A 352 6.89 14.56 3.65
C PRO A 352 6.51 13.07 3.72
N ILE A 353 5.38 12.71 3.13
CA ILE A 353 4.94 11.33 2.98
C ILE A 353 5.50 10.79 1.67
N PRO A 354 6.34 9.73 1.70
CA PRO A 354 7.01 9.23 0.52
C PRO A 354 5.98 8.62 -0.47
N PRO A 355 6.13 8.85 -1.78
CA PRO A 355 5.33 8.18 -2.78
C PRO A 355 5.62 6.67 -2.81
N LEU A 356 4.72 5.88 -3.38
CA LEU A 356 4.79 4.42 -3.35
C LEU A 356 6.07 3.86 -4.00
N ARG A 357 6.55 4.50 -5.07
CA ARG A 357 7.81 4.15 -5.75
C ARG A 357 9.06 4.24 -4.87
N GLU A 358 9.02 5.03 -3.79
CA GLU A 358 10.14 5.17 -2.84
C GLU A 358 10.04 4.17 -1.68
N ARG A 359 8.96 3.38 -1.61
CA ARG A 359 8.69 2.42 -0.52
C ARG A 359 9.10 0.98 -0.86
N GLY A 360 9.79 0.75 -1.98
CA GLY A 360 10.31 -0.57 -2.36
C GLY A 360 9.23 -1.66 -2.40
N ASN A 361 9.42 -2.73 -1.60
CA ASN A 361 8.52 -3.89 -1.58
C ASN A 361 7.16 -3.64 -0.90
N ASP A 362 6.91 -2.46 -0.34
CA ASP A 362 5.62 -2.11 0.24
C ASP A 362 4.47 -2.19 -0.79
N VAL A 363 4.77 -2.02 -2.08
CA VAL A 363 3.79 -2.22 -3.16
C VAL A 363 3.19 -3.63 -3.15
N LEU A 364 3.99 -4.67 -2.93
CA LEU A 364 3.52 -6.05 -2.90
C LEU A 364 2.72 -6.34 -1.63
N MET A 365 3.12 -5.74 -0.51
CA MET A 365 2.37 -5.83 0.74
C MET A 365 0.99 -5.17 0.61
N LEU A 366 0.93 -3.98 0.01
CA LEU A 366 -0.34 -3.31 -0.27
C LEU A 366 -1.19 -4.10 -1.27
N ALA A 367 -0.58 -4.67 -2.31
CA ALA A 367 -1.27 -5.51 -3.28
C ALA A 367 -1.90 -6.73 -2.60
N GLY A 368 -1.15 -7.41 -1.72
CA GLY A 368 -1.66 -8.52 -0.90
C GLY A 368 -2.89 -8.17 -0.07
N HIS A 369 -2.89 -6.98 0.54
CA HIS A 369 -4.05 -6.47 1.26
C HIS A 369 -5.28 -6.31 0.35
N PHE A 370 -5.10 -5.64 -0.80
CA PHE A 370 -6.20 -5.41 -1.74
C PHE A 370 -6.70 -6.70 -2.40
N LEU A 371 -5.83 -7.69 -2.62
CA LEU A 371 -6.22 -9.01 -3.14
C LEU A 371 -7.12 -9.73 -2.15
N GLU A 372 -6.78 -9.74 -0.86
CA GLU A 372 -7.60 -10.39 0.16
C GLU A 372 -8.95 -9.66 0.34
N LEU A 373 -8.95 -8.32 0.31
CA LEU A 373 -10.18 -7.52 0.35
C LEU A 373 -11.09 -7.84 -0.83
N ASN A 374 -10.53 -7.90 -2.05
CA ASN A 374 -11.29 -8.24 -3.26
C ASN A 374 -11.73 -9.71 -3.27
N ARG A 375 -10.90 -10.64 -2.77
CA ARG A 375 -11.25 -12.06 -2.59
C ARG A 375 -12.51 -12.19 -1.73
N ALA A 376 -12.51 -11.56 -0.57
CA ALA A 376 -13.64 -11.57 0.36
C ALA A 376 -14.88 -10.90 -0.25
N ARG A 377 -14.73 -9.70 -0.79
CA ARG A 377 -15.84 -8.91 -1.40
C ARG A 377 -16.50 -9.65 -2.57
N LEU A 378 -15.72 -10.36 -3.39
CA LEU A 378 -16.21 -11.04 -4.59
C LEU A 378 -16.58 -12.51 -4.35
N GLY A 379 -16.43 -13.01 -3.12
CA GLY A 379 -16.75 -14.39 -2.74
C GLY A 379 -15.88 -15.42 -3.45
N LEU A 380 -14.58 -15.13 -3.57
CA LEU A 380 -13.64 -15.96 -4.33
C LEU A 380 -12.97 -16.97 -3.42
N ARG A 381 -12.67 -18.15 -3.97
CA ARG A 381 -11.84 -19.14 -3.27
C ARG A 381 -10.44 -18.57 -2.99
N GLY A 382 -9.79 -18.02 -4.01
CA GLY A 382 -8.47 -17.42 -3.90
C GLY A 382 -8.24 -16.40 -5.01
N LEU A 383 -7.43 -15.38 -4.72
CA LEU A 383 -7.01 -14.36 -5.67
C LEU A 383 -5.55 -14.02 -5.36
N ARG A 384 -4.67 -14.03 -6.37
CA ARG A 384 -3.21 -13.80 -6.20
C ARG A 384 -2.59 -13.14 -7.42
N LEU A 385 -1.33 -12.70 -7.32
CA LEU A 385 -0.51 -12.28 -8.45
C LEU A 385 0.32 -13.44 -9.01
N SER A 386 0.61 -13.41 -10.32
CA SER A 386 1.68 -14.23 -10.91
C SER A 386 3.06 -13.59 -10.63
N PRO A 387 4.17 -14.36 -10.69
CA PRO A 387 5.51 -13.79 -10.54
C PRO A 387 5.87 -12.74 -11.61
N ALA A 388 5.22 -12.79 -12.78
CA ALA A 388 5.35 -11.75 -13.79
C ALA A 388 4.58 -10.48 -13.38
N ALA A 389 3.39 -10.64 -12.81
CA ALA A 389 2.58 -9.54 -12.30
C ALA A 389 3.27 -8.83 -11.12
N GLU A 390 3.87 -9.57 -10.18
CA GLU A 390 4.66 -8.98 -9.08
C GLU A 390 5.79 -8.09 -9.60
N ARG A 391 6.56 -8.57 -10.58
CA ARG A 391 7.63 -7.78 -11.22
C ARG A 391 7.09 -6.55 -11.93
N ALA A 392 5.93 -6.66 -12.57
CA ALA A 392 5.28 -5.52 -13.21
C ALA A 392 4.87 -4.46 -12.18
N LEU A 393 4.31 -4.86 -11.03
CA LEU A 393 3.96 -3.95 -9.94
C LEU A 393 5.20 -3.25 -9.34
N LEU A 394 6.31 -3.96 -9.18
CA LEU A 394 7.57 -3.39 -8.66
C LEU A 394 8.22 -2.38 -9.62
N THR A 395 8.02 -2.56 -10.93
CA THR A 395 8.66 -1.73 -11.96
C THR A 395 7.85 -0.47 -12.28
N TYR A 396 6.54 -0.51 -12.04
CA TYR A 396 5.63 0.59 -12.34
C TYR A 396 5.87 1.79 -11.39
N SER A 397 5.72 3.01 -11.92
CA SER A 397 6.05 4.25 -11.18
C SER A 397 4.97 4.70 -10.19
N TRP A 398 3.76 4.16 -10.30
CA TRP A 398 2.61 4.46 -9.44
C TRP A 398 2.29 5.96 -9.32
N PRO A 399 1.97 6.66 -10.43
CA PRO A 399 1.63 8.09 -10.39
C PRO A 399 0.42 8.42 -9.51
N GLY A 400 -0.54 7.49 -9.35
CA GLY A 400 -1.66 7.62 -8.42
C GLY A 400 -1.46 6.90 -7.08
N ASN A 401 -0.24 6.43 -6.81
CA ASN A 401 0.20 5.82 -5.55
C ASN A 401 -0.72 4.68 -5.09
N VAL A 402 -1.02 4.61 -3.80
CA VAL A 402 -1.79 3.50 -3.18
C VAL A 402 -3.22 3.43 -3.72
N ARG A 403 -3.84 4.59 -4.00
CA ARG A 403 -5.20 4.66 -4.57
C ARG A 403 -5.27 4.04 -5.96
N GLU A 404 -4.24 4.28 -6.78
CA GLU A 404 -4.15 3.63 -8.09
C GLU A 404 -3.97 2.12 -7.96
N LEU A 405 -3.06 1.67 -7.10
CA LEU A 405 -2.85 0.24 -6.83
C LEU A 405 -4.14 -0.46 -6.41
N GLU A 406 -4.91 0.13 -5.48
CA GLU A 406 -6.21 -0.40 -5.06
C GLU A 406 -7.15 -0.59 -6.26
N HIS A 407 -7.27 0.43 -7.12
CA HIS A 407 -8.12 0.37 -8.29
C HIS A 407 -7.63 -0.63 -9.33
N VAL A 408 -6.31 -0.71 -9.57
CA VAL A 408 -5.70 -1.68 -10.50
C VAL A 408 -6.02 -3.09 -10.08
N ILE A 409 -5.76 -3.45 -8.82
CA ILE A 409 -6.04 -4.80 -8.29
C ILE A 409 -7.54 -5.11 -8.34
N SER A 410 -8.39 -4.15 -7.97
CA SER A 410 -9.85 -4.34 -7.97
C SER A 410 -10.41 -4.52 -9.39
N ARG A 411 -9.94 -3.72 -10.36
CA ARG A 411 -10.31 -3.88 -11.78
C ARG A 411 -9.83 -5.21 -12.33
N ALA A 412 -8.59 -5.59 -12.02
CA ALA A 412 -8.01 -6.85 -12.48
C ALA A 412 -8.81 -8.06 -11.97
N ALA A 413 -9.19 -8.06 -10.68
CA ALA A 413 -10.04 -9.10 -10.10
C ALA A 413 -11.40 -9.24 -10.83
N LEU A 414 -12.06 -8.11 -11.14
CA LEU A 414 -13.32 -8.10 -11.88
C LEU A 414 -13.16 -8.53 -13.35
N LYS A 415 -12.07 -8.15 -14.01
CA LYS A 415 -11.77 -8.57 -15.38
C LYS A 415 -11.58 -10.08 -15.47
N THR A 416 -10.83 -10.66 -14.54
CA THR A 416 -10.61 -12.11 -14.49
C THR A 416 -11.92 -12.88 -14.28
N LEU A 417 -12.83 -12.37 -13.45
CA LEU A 417 -14.17 -12.94 -13.30
C LEU A 417 -15.01 -12.84 -14.57
N SER A 418 -14.96 -11.68 -15.24
CA SER A 418 -15.73 -11.44 -16.47
C SER A 418 -15.29 -12.34 -17.63
N ARG A 419 -14.06 -12.85 -17.61
CA ARG A 419 -13.55 -13.83 -18.58
C ARG A 419 -14.08 -15.26 -18.36
N GLY A 420 -15.03 -15.45 -17.43
CA GLY A 420 -15.70 -16.74 -17.21
C GLY A 420 -15.00 -17.66 -16.21
N THR A 421 -14.05 -17.14 -15.44
CA THR A 421 -13.35 -17.94 -14.42
C THR A 421 -14.30 -18.30 -13.29
N SER A 422 -14.38 -19.59 -12.96
CA SER A 422 -15.24 -20.05 -11.85
C SER A 422 -14.77 -19.48 -10.51
N ARG A 423 -15.70 -18.97 -9.70
CA ARG A 423 -15.45 -18.48 -8.34
C ARG A 423 -14.87 -19.55 -7.40
N THR A 424 -15.01 -20.82 -7.76
CA THR A 424 -14.50 -21.98 -7.02
C THR A 424 -13.02 -22.26 -7.27
N LEU A 425 -12.39 -21.56 -8.23
CA LEU A 425 -10.97 -21.70 -8.56
C LEU A 425 -10.16 -20.56 -7.95
N ILE A 426 -8.86 -20.81 -7.78
CA ILE A 426 -7.89 -19.79 -7.41
C ILE A 426 -7.60 -18.96 -8.66
N MET A 427 -7.86 -17.66 -8.60
CA MET A 427 -7.59 -16.75 -9.70
C MET A 427 -6.20 -16.14 -9.58
N THR A 428 -5.43 -16.25 -10.66
CA THR A 428 -4.09 -15.67 -10.76
C THR A 428 -4.18 -14.45 -11.68
N LEU A 429 -3.76 -13.29 -11.19
CA LEU A 429 -3.70 -12.06 -11.96
C LEU A 429 -2.37 -12.03 -12.74
N GLU A 430 -2.49 -11.98 -14.06
CA GLU A 430 -1.36 -11.85 -14.98
C GLU A 430 -1.11 -10.39 -15.36
N PRO A 431 0.10 -10.02 -15.81
CA PRO A 431 0.46 -8.64 -16.17
C PRO A 431 -0.53 -7.99 -17.14
N GLU A 432 -1.03 -8.73 -18.12
CA GLU A 432 -1.92 -8.22 -19.18
C GLU A 432 -3.30 -7.82 -18.64
N ILE A 433 -3.67 -8.30 -17.45
CA ILE A 433 -4.95 -7.98 -16.80
C ILE A 433 -4.84 -6.73 -15.91
N LEU A 434 -3.61 -6.34 -15.52
CA LEU A 434 -3.36 -5.16 -14.69
C LEU A 434 -3.48 -3.84 -15.47
N ASP A 435 -3.33 -3.88 -16.80
CA ASP A 435 -3.34 -2.73 -17.72
C ASP A 435 -2.43 -1.56 -17.29
N LEU A 436 -1.26 -1.86 -16.73
CA LEU A 436 -0.34 -0.82 -16.21
C LEU A 436 0.11 0.15 -17.32
N ASP A 437 0.22 -0.32 -18.57
CA ASP A 437 0.57 0.51 -19.73
C ASP A 437 -0.57 1.46 -20.15
N SER A 438 -1.83 1.09 -19.90
CA SER A 438 -2.99 1.92 -20.24
C SER A 438 -3.25 3.01 -19.21
N ALA A 439 -2.72 2.88 -17.98
CA ALA A 439 -2.86 3.88 -16.92
C ALA A 439 -1.97 5.12 -17.15
N MET A 440 -0.98 5.04 -18.04
CA MET A 440 -0.21 6.19 -18.56
C MET A 440 -1.01 7.08 -19.52
N GLY A 441 -2.21 6.66 -19.95
CA GLY A 441 -3.04 7.33 -20.97
C GLY A 441 -3.85 8.54 -20.49
N GLY A 442 -3.34 9.28 -19.50
CA GLY A 442 -4.03 10.39 -18.83
C GLY A 442 -3.34 11.74 -18.92
N GLN A 443 -2.34 11.92 -19.80
CA GLN A 443 -1.87 13.20 -20.33
C GLN A 443 -0.92 12.89 -21.48
N GLY A 444 -1.29 13.31 -22.69
CA GLY A 444 -0.52 13.02 -23.90
C GLY A 444 0.87 13.66 -23.84
N VAL A 445 1.87 12.85 -23.48
CA VAL A 445 3.22 13.01 -23.97
C VAL A 445 3.47 11.80 -24.85
N VAL A 446 3.57 12.08 -26.15
CA VAL A 446 3.96 11.09 -27.16
C VAL A 446 5.38 10.67 -26.78
N VAL A 447 5.53 9.52 -26.13
CA VAL A 447 6.86 8.95 -25.88
C VAL A 447 7.33 8.37 -27.19
N GLU A 448 8.12 9.16 -27.91
CA GLU A 448 9.02 8.65 -28.94
C GLU A 448 9.83 7.49 -28.35
N SER A 449 9.81 6.35 -29.05
CA SER A 449 10.60 5.18 -28.67
C SER A 449 12.10 5.56 -28.62
N PRO A 450 12.87 5.07 -27.63
CA PRO A 450 14.27 5.40 -27.53
C PRO A 450 15.00 4.79 -28.73
N LEU A 451 15.53 5.65 -29.58
CA LEU A 451 16.60 5.29 -30.51
C LEU A 451 17.79 4.88 -29.66
N ASP A 452 18.28 3.65 -29.86
CA ASP A 452 19.56 3.18 -29.39
C ASP A 452 20.65 4.22 -29.70
N GLU A 453 21.06 4.98 -28.70
CA GLU A 453 22.30 5.73 -28.70
C GLU A 453 23.46 4.74 -28.58
N THR A 454 23.89 4.18 -29.71
CA THR A 454 25.28 3.76 -29.83
C THR A 454 26.12 5.00 -30.11
N ALA A 455 26.89 5.38 -29.10
CA ALA A 455 27.92 6.41 -29.15
C ALA A 455 28.91 6.23 -30.33
N ASP A 456 29.39 7.37 -30.83
CA ASP A 456 30.60 7.56 -31.64
C ASP A 456 30.54 7.40 -33.18
N ALA A 457 29.45 7.86 -33.82
CA ALA A 457 29.44 8.08 -35.27
C ALA A 457 29.74 9.56 -35.62
N PRO A 458 30.65 9.86 -36.58
CA PRO A 458 30.90 11.23 -37.02
C PRO A 458 29.64 11.86 -37.64
N PHE A 459 29.49 13.18 -37.49
CA PHE A 459 28.36 13.94 -38.03
C PHE A 459 28.17 13.65 -39.53
N GLN A 460 27.07 12.99 -39.90
CA GLN A 460 26.70 12.74 -41.28
C GLN A 460 25.74 13.84 -41.80
N PRO A 461 25.95 14.37 -43.01
CA PRO A 461 24.99 15.26 -43.66
C PRO A 461 23.61 14.59 -43.79
N LEU A 462 22.54 15.35 -43.59
CA LEU A 462 21.16 14.84 -43.58
C LEU A 462 20.81 14.00 -44.82
N GLY A 463 21.32 14.36 -45.99
CA GLY A 463 21.10 13.60 -47.22
C GLY A 463 21.66 12.16 -47.16
N GLU A 464 22.86 12.00 -46.60
CA GLU A 464 23.50 10.68 -46.46
C GLU A 464 22.83 9.84 -45.38
N ALA A 465 22.45 10.46 -44.25
CA ALA A 465 21.73 9.78 -43.18
C ALA A 465 20.36 9.24 -43.64
N VAL A 466 19.63 10.03 -44.44
CA VAL A 466 18.35 9.61 -45.03
C VAL A 466 18.55 8.48 -46.03
N ASP A 467 19.57 8.57 -46.89
CA ASP A 467 19.88 7.54 -47.88
C ASP A 467 20.32 6.22 -47.23
N ASP A 468 21.09 6.26 -46.14
CA ASP A 468 21.49 5.07 -45.37
C ASP A 468 20.31 4.43 -44.63
N TYR A 469 19.41 5.23 -44.07
CA TYR A 469 18.18 4.73 -43.46
C TYR A 469 17.27 4.06 -44.51
N GLN A 470 17.10 4.69 -45.67
CA GLN A 470 16.36 4.12 -46.80
C GLN A 470 16.99 2.80 -47.26
N ARG A 471 18.32 2.72 -47.34
CA ARG A 471 19.05 1.49 -47.69
C ARG A 471 18.76 0.37 -46.70
N LYS A 472 18.87 0.64 -45.39
CA LYS A 472 18.59 -0.33 -44.32
C LYS A 472 17.16 -0.86 -44.40
N LYS A 473 16.17 0.03 -44.56
CA LYS A 473 14.77 -0.37 -44.65
C LYS A 473 14.45 -1.20 -45.90
N ILE A 474 15.04 -0.86 -47.06
CA ILE A 474 14.87 -1.64 -48.28
C ILE A 474 15.47 -3.05 -48.14
N LEU A 475 16.68 -3.16 -47.59
CA LEU A 475 17.31 -4.46 -47.36
C LEU A 475 16.54 -5.31 -46.34
N GLN A 476 15.99 -4.70 -45.29
CA GLN A 476 15.14 -5.38 -44.32
C GLN A 476 13.85 -5.92 -44.97
N ALA A 477 13.20 -5.12 -45.81
CA ALA A 477 11.99 -5.54 -46.54
C ALA A 477 12.27 -6.65 -47.57
N LEU A 478 13.44 -6.63 -48.22
CA LEU A 478 13.87 -7.68 -49.13
C LEU A 478 14.17 -8.99 -48.41
N SER A 479 14.85 -8.93 -47.26
CA SER A 479 15.11 -10.10 -46.39
C SER A 479 13.80 -10.76 -45.95
N LEU A 480 12.82 -9.97 -45.50
CA LEU A 480 11.49 -10.47 -45.11
C LEU A 480 10.68 -11.04 -46.29
N SER A 481 10.98 -10.60 -47.52
CA SER A 481 10.26 -11.00 -48.74
C SER A 481 10.98 -12.08 -49.55
N GLY A 482 12.10 -12.62 -49.06
CA GLY A 482 12.93 -13.58 -49.79
C GLY A 482 13.43 -13.04 -51.14
N ASP A 483 13.95 -11.81 -51.15
CA ASP A 483 14.48 -11.09 -52.33
C ASP A 483 13.46 -10.78 -53.45
N ASN A 484 12.17 -10.91 -53.17
CA ASN A 484 11.11 -10.51 -54.11
C ASN A 484 10.80 -9.01 -54.01
N TRP A 485 11.25 -8.24 -55.00
CA TRP A 485 11.07 -6.79 -55.08
C TRP A 485 9.61 -6.32 -55.12
N ALA A 486 8.69 -7.08 -55.71
CA ALA A 486 7.28 -6.69 -55.78
C ALA A 486 6.56 -6.87 -54.43
N SER A 487 7.00 -7.85 -53.62
CA SER A 487 6.51 -8.03 -52.26
C SER A 487 7.16 -7.05 -51.29
N ALA A 488 8.45 -6.77 -51.44
CA ALA A 488 9.15 -5.75 -50.65
C ALA A 488 8.55 -4.34 -50.87
N ALA A 489 8.17 -4.00 -52.10
CA ALA A 489 7.47 -2.75 -52.41
C ALA A 489 6.12 -2.63 -51.69
N ARG A 490 5.37 -3.73 -51.58
CA ARG A 490 4.11 -3.78 -50.82
C ARG A 490 4.32 -3.61 -49.32
N ILE A 491 5.36 -4.22 -48.75
CA ILE A 491 5.72 -4.05 -47.33
C ILE A 491 6.14 -2.61 -47.03
N LEU A 492 6.84 -1.97 -47.97
CA LEU A 492 7.28 -0.58 -47.85
C LEU A 492 6.21 0.44 -48.27
N GLU A 493 5.02 -0.02 -48.67
CA GLU A 493 3.90 0.81 -49.14
C GLU A 493 4.25 1.78 -50.29
N ILE A 494 5.16 1.38 -51.17
CA ILE A 494 5.54 2.16 -52.34
C ILE A 494 5.32 1.40 -53.65
N ASP A 495 5.11 2.14 -54.74
CA ASP A 495 4.98 1.53 -56.06
C ASP A 495 6.26 0.74 -56.45
N PRO A 496 6.16 -0.48 -57.01
CA PRO A 496 7.32 -1.27 -57.39
C PRO A 496 8.28 -0.56 -58.37
N SER A 497 7.75 0.28 -59.27
CA SER A 497 8.57 1.07 -60.20
C SER A 497 9.37 2.15 -59.48
N ASN A 498 8.81 2.72 -58.41
CA ASN A 498 9.49 3.71 -57.58
C ASN A 498 10.54 3.08 -56.67
N LEU A 499 10.26 1.89 -56.10
CA LEU A 499 11.26 1.13 -55.34
C LEU A 499 12.49 0.82 -56.20
N HIS A 500 12.30 0.42 -57.46
CA HIS A 500 13.42 0.15 -58.37
C HIS A 500 14.25 1.40 -58.70
N LYS A 501 13.60 2.57 -58.85
CA LYS A 501 14.32 3.85 -59.05
C LYS A 501 15.09 4.24 -57.80
N LEU A 502 14.50 4.07 -56.61
CA LEU A 502 15.15 4.36 -55.33
C LEU A 502 16.36 3.44 -55.12
N ALA A 503 16.23 2.14 -55.42
CA ALA A 503 17.30 1.17 -55.28
C ALA A 503 18.50 1.47 -56.20
N ARG A 504 18.27 1.91 -57.44
CA ARG A 504 19.34 2.37 -58.35
C ARG A 504 20.02 3.64 -57.84
N ARG A 505 19.26 4.60 -57.35
CA ARG A 505 19.79 5.85 -56.77
C ARG A 505 20.69 5.58 -55.56
N LEU A 506 20.29 4.62 -54.72
CA LEU A 506 20.99 4.21 -53.49
C LEU A 506 22.10 3.15 -53.71
N ARG A 507 22.36 2.78 -54.97
CA ARG A 507 23.36 1.77 -55.42
C ARG A 507 23.15 0.37 -54.83
N LEU A 508 21.91 -0.04 -54.63
CA LEU A 508 21.53 -1.39 -54.21
C LEU A 508 21.31 -2.35 -55.39
N LYS A 509 21.27 -1.83 -56.63
CA LYS A 509 20.96 -2.58 -57.85
C LYS A 509 21.57 -1.93 -59.08
#